data_AF-W2FRK2-F1
#
_entry.id   AF-W2FRK2-F1
#
_cell.length_a   1.000
_cell.length_b   1.000
_cell.length_c   1.000
_cell.angle_alpha   90.00
_cell.angle_beta   90.00
_cell.angle_gamma   90.00
#
_symmetry.space_group_name_H-M   'P 1'
#
loop_
_entity.id
_entity.type
_entity.pdbx_description
1 polymer ?
#
loop_
_entity_poly.entity_id
_entity_poly.type
_entity_poly.pdbx_seq_one_letter_code
_entity_poly.pdbx_strand_id
1 'polypeptide(L)'
;MTTKFTTAELKRFRAFLEAAIDREEHGPSSDNADALKRQFWGEIRVLLGVNGMSTGLPHLDQLVEDVLQGKANAGLQGPIVILPAAPG
;
A
#
# COMPACT_ATOMS: atom_id res chain seq x y z
N MET A 1 1.00 14.46 -16.08
CA MET A 1 0.54 13.36 -16.95
C MET A 1 0.21 12.18 -16.07
N THR A 2 -1.03 11.69 -16.08
CA THR A 2 -1.46 10.53 -15.32
C THR A 2 -1.08 9.26 -16.07
N THR A 3 0.02 8.61 -15.70
CA THR A 3 0.35 7.27 -16.16
C THR A 3 -0.62 6.29 -15.52
N LYS A 4 -1.65 5.91 -16.27
CA LYS A 4 -2.60 4.87 -15.89
C LYS A 4 -1.86 3.54 -15.90
N PHE A 5 -2.07 2.73 -14.86
CA PHE A 5 -1.59 1.34 -14.84
C PHE A 5 -2.06 0.60 -16.09
N THR A 6 -1.16 -0.14 -16.70
CA THR A 6 -1.47 -0.98 -17.85
C THR A 6 -2.36 -2.14 -17.42
N THR A 7 -3.14 -2.68 -18.36
CA THR A 7 -4.04 -3.82 -18.11
C THR A 7 -3.29 -5.05 -17.56
N ALA A 8 -2.01 -5.21 -17.93
CA ALA A 8 -1.17 -6.30 -17.44
C ALA A 8 -0.79 -6.10 -15.96
N GLU A 9 -0.47 -4.87 -15.56
CA GLU A 9 -0.17 -4.52 -14.17
C GLU A 9 -1.40 -4.67 -13.29
N LEU A 10 -2.57 -4.20 -13.76
CA LEU A 10 -3.84 -4.39 -13.05
C LEU A 10 -4.19 -5.86 -12.85
N LYS A 11 -3.95 -6.72 -13.86
CA LYS A 11 -4.18 -8.16 -13.74
C LYS A 11 -3.24 -8.81 -12.72
N ARG A 12 -1.96 -8.43 -12.71
CA ARG A 12 -1.00 -8.93 -11.71
C ARG A 12 -1.35 -8.48 -10.30
N PHE A 13 -1.75 -7.20 -10.16
CA PHE A 13 -2.17 -6.64 -8.89
C PHE A 13 -3.41 -7.36 -8.35
N ARG A 14 -4.41 -7.62 -9.21
CA ARG A 14 -5.60 -8.40 -8.85
C ARG A 14 -5.26 -9.84 -8.44
N ALA A 15 -4.46 -10.56 -9.22
CA ALA A 15 -4.12 -11.95 -8.91
C ALA A 15 -3.33 -12.07 -7.59
N PHE A 16 -2.47 -11.08 -7.31
CA PHE A 16 -1.74 -11.01 -6.05
C PHE A 16 -2.67 -10.73 -4.86
N LEU A 17 -3.63 -9.81 -5.02
CA LEU A 17 -4.65 -9.52 -4.01
C LEU A 17 -5.54 -10.73 -3.73
N GLU A 18 -6.02 -11.42 -4.77
CA GLU A 18 -6.83 -12.64 -4.63
C GLU A 18 -6.07 -13.73 -3.88
N ALA A 19 -4.78 -13.95 -4.20
CA ALA A 19 -3.95 -14.92 -3.49
C ALA A 19 -3.64 -14.53 -2.04
N ALA A 20 -3.53 -13.23 -1.74
CA ALA A 20 -3.34 -12.74 -0.38
C ALA A 20 -4.61 -12.91 0.47
N ILE A 21 -5.78 -12.64 -0.11
CA ILE A 21 -7.09 -12.85 0.53
C ILE A 21 -7.33 -14.33 0.80
N ASP A 22 -7.09 -15.20 -0.19
CA ASP A 22 -7.26 -16.66 -0.04
C ASP A 22 -6.36 -17.24 1.05
N ARG A 23 -5.15 -16.70 1.20
CA ARG A 23 -4.20 -17.06 2.26
C ARG A 23 -4.62 -16.54 3.65
N GLU A 24 -5.31 -15.41 3.72
CA GLU A 24 -5.89 -14.88 4.96
C GLU A 24 -7.13 -15.67 5.39
N GLU A 25 -7.93 -16.14 4.42
CA GLU A 25 -9.16 -16.91 4.66
C GLU A 25 -8.88 -18.38 5.06
N HIS A 26 -7.77 -18.96 4.58
CA HIS A 26 -7.45 -20.39 4.79
C HIS A 26 -6.14 -20.67 5.58
N GLY A 27 -5.39 -19.65 6.01
CA GLY A 27 -4.13 -19.80 6.76
C GLY A 27 -4.28 -19.69 8.29
N PRO A 28 -3.33 -20.23 9.10
CA PRO A 28 -3.35 -20.05 10.54
C PRO A 28 -3.38 -18.56 10.93
N SER A 29 -4.27 -18.27 11.86
CA SER A 29 -4.85 -16.96 12.19
C SER A 29 -3.86 -15.82 12.48
N SER A 30 -4.22 -14.66 11.89
CA SER A 30 -4.01 -13.29 12.37
C SER A 30 -2.59 -12.69 12.32
N ASP A 31 -1.58 -13.26 12.97
CA ASP A 31 -0.27 -12.57 13.09
C ASP A 31 0.48 -12.49 11.75
N ASN A 32 0.26 -13.46 10.87
CA ASN A 32 0.93 -13.52 9.58
C ASN A 32 0.29 -12.58 8.54
N ALA A 33 -1.01 -12.30 8.67
CA ALA A 33 -1.75 -11.45 7.72
C ALA A 33 -1.36 -9.97 7.90
N ASP A 34 -1.32 -9.49 9.15
CA ASP A 34 -0.93 -8.11 9.43
C ASP A 34 0.57 -7.89 9.16
N ALA A 35 1.41 -8.87 9.47
CA ALA A 35 2.83 -8.83 9.09
C ALA A 35 3.01 -8.74 7.57
N LEU A 36 2.23 -9.50 6.80
CA LEU A 36 2.26 -9.47 5.33
C LEU A 36 1.73 -8.15 4.76
N LYS A 37 0.67 -7.58 5.35
CA LYS A 37 0.15 -6.26 4.97
C LYS A 37 1.15 -5.14 5.29
N ARG A 38 1.84 -5.19 6.45
CA ARG A 38 2.92 -4.25 6.79
C ARG A 38 4.11 -4.38 5.85
N GLN A 39 4.50 -5.60 5.49
CA GLN A 39 5.57 -5.84 4.52
C GLN A 39 5.20 -5.26 3.14
N PHE A 40 3.99 -5.54 2.67
CA PHE A 40 3.48 -5.01 1.41
C PHE A 40 3.44 -3.48 1.39
N TRP A 41 3.02 -2.86 2.50
CA TRP A 41 3.09 -1.42 2.65
C TRP A 41 4.53 -0.88 2.58
N GLY A 42 5.49 -1.57 3.19
CA GLY A 42 6.91 -1.21 3.11
C GLY A 42 7.42 -1.15 1.67
N GLU A 43 7.04 -2.09 0.82
CA GLU A 43 7.41 -2.11 -0.60
C GLU A 43 6.76 -0.95 -1.38
N ILE A 44 5.47 -0.69 -1.16
CA ILE A 44 4.78 0.45 -1.77
C ILE A 44 5.42 1.77 -1.33
N ARG A 45 5.75 1.91 -0.05
CA ARG A 45 6.34 3.13 0.52
C ARG A 45 7.64 3.49 -0.16
N VAL A 46 8.50 2.50 -0.45
CA VAL A 46 9.74 2.71 -1.19
C VAL A 46 9.45 3.24 -2.60
N LEU A 47 8.47 2.66 -3.30
CA LEU A 47 8.09 3.09 -4.64
C LEU A 47 7.48 4.49 -4.69
N LEU A 48 6.72 4.88 -3.66
CA LEU A 48 6.14 6.22 -3.55
C LEU A 48 7.17 7.27 -3.13
N GLY A 49 8.20 6.86 -2.38
CA GLY A 49 9.29 7.70 -1.88
C GLY A 49 10.48 7.87 -2.83
N VAL A 50 10.42 7.34 -4.05
CA VAL A 50 11.55 7.44 -5.01
C VAL A 50 11.85 8.89 -5.39
N ASN A 51 10.84 9.77 -5.36
CA ASN A 51 11.03 11.20 -5.56
C ASN A 51 11.08 11.93 -4.20
N GLY A 52 12.20 12.59 -3.89
CA GLY A 52 12.38 13.35 -2.65
C GLY A 52 11.46 14.58 -2.53
N MET A 53 10.79 14.99 -3.61
CA MET A 53 9.75 16.02 -3.61
C MET A 53 8.36 15.46 -3.28
N SER A 54 8.21 14.13 -3.18
CA SER A 54 7.00 13.52 -2.63
C SER A 54 6.86 13.87 -1.16
N THR A 55 5.65 14.19 -0.71
CA THR A 55 5.36 14.62 0.68
C THR A 55 4.11 13.92 1.20
N GLY A 56 3.98 13.87 2.53
CA GLY A 56 2.80 13.28 3.18
C GLY A 56 2.83 11.75 3.32
N LEU A 57 3.93 11.08 2.97
CA LEU A 57 4.10 9.64 3.23
C LEU A 57 3.86 9.22 4.70
N PRO A 58 4.23 10.02 5.72
CA PRO A 58 3.90 9.70 7.10
C PRO A 58 2.39 9.64 7.38
N HIS A 59 1.56 10.39 6.64
CA HIS A 59 0.10 10.31 6.77
C HIS A 59 -0.45 9.00 6.21
N LEU A 60 0.18 8.44 5.17
CA LEU A 60 -0.14 7.10 4.68
C LEU A 60 0.34 6.01 5.64
N ASP A 61 1.54 6.17 6.22
CA ASP A 61 2.04 5.24 7.25
C ASP A 61 1.05 5.14 8.41
N GLN A 62 0.54 6.28 8.89
CA GLN A 62 -0.44 6.33 9.96
C GLN A 62 -1.79 5.74 9.56
N LEU A 63 -2.27 6.00 8.35
CA LEU A 63 -3.52 5.42 7.84
C LEU A 63 -3.43 3.90 7.76
N VAL A 64 -2.33 3.36 7.24
CA VAL A 64 -2.13 1.91 7.13
C VAL A 64 -2.11 1.28 8.50
N GLU A 65 -1.38 1.84 9.46
CA GLU A 65 -1.36 1.31 10.82
C GLU A 65 -2.74 1.39 11.50
N ASP A 66 -3.49 2.47 11.28
CA ASP A 66 -4.86 2.61 11.81
C ASP A 66 -5.82 1.57 11.21
N VAL A 67 -5.70 1.26 9.91
CA VAL A 67 -6.48 0.21 9.25
C VAL A 67 -6.10 -1.18 9.77
N LEU A 68 -4.80 -1.46 9.94
CA LEU A 68 -4.32 -2.74 10.48
C LEU A 68 -4.73 -2.95 11.94
N GLN A 69 -4.79 -1.88 12.73
CA GLN A 69 -5.31 -1.92 14.10
C GLN A 69 -6.84 -1.99 14.16
N GLY A 70 -7.54 -2.03 13.03
CA GLY A 70 -9.00 -2.14 12.95
C GLY A 70 -9.74 -0.89 13.46
N LYS A 71 -9.13 0.29 13.37
CA LYS A 71 -9.76 1.53 13.84
C LYS A 71 -10.93 1.91 12.93
N ALA A 72 -12.11 2.06 13.53
CA ALA A 72 -13.34 2.40 12.81
C ALA A 72 -13.33 3.79 12.15
N ASN A 73 -12.41 4.66 12.54
CA ASN A 73 -12.25 6.03 12.06
C ASN A 73 -10.89 6.27 11.38
N ALA A 74 -10.27 5.21 10.85
CA ALA A 74 -9.03 5.33 10.08
C ALA A 74 -9.21 6.33 8.93
N GLY A 75 -8.33 7.32 8.85
CA GLY A 75 -8.46 8.43 7.91
C GLY A 75 -7.15 9.12 7.63
N LEU A 76 -7.08 9.81 6.49
CA LEU A 76 -5.93 10.61 6.14
C LEU A 76 -5.82 11.81 7.08
N GLN A 77 -4.67 11.93 7.73
CA GLN A 77 -4.40 13.02 8.67
C GLN A 77 -3.89 14.30 7.97
N GLY A 78 -3.65 14.26 6.67
CA GLY A 78 -3.12 15.39 5.93
C GLY A 78 -3.04 15.14 4.42
N PRO A 79 -2.68 16.17 3.64
CA PRO A 79 -2.51 16.06 2.20
C PRO A 79 -1.29 15.19 1.86
N ILE A 80 -1.39 14.50 0.73
CA ILE A 80 -0.32 13.65 0.19
C ILE A 80 -0.06 14.07 -1.24
N VAL A 81 1.22 14.24 -1.57
CA VAL A 81 1.68 14.52 -2.92
C VAL A 81 2.71 13.47 -3.28
N ILE A 82 2.37 12.57 -4.20
CA ILE A 82 3.31 11.60 -4.75
C ILE A 82 3.72 12.06 -6.14
N LEU A 83 5.01 12.27 -6.33
CA LEU A 83 5.59 12.61 -7.62
C LEU A 83 6.32 11.40 -8.19
N PRO A 84 6.15 11.10 -9.49
CA PRO A 84 6.91 10.03 -10.11
C PRO A 84 8.41 10.36 -10.06
N ALA A 85 9.24 9.32 -10.04
CA ALA A 85 10.67 9.47 -10.25
C ALA A 85 10.93 10.18 -11.59
N ALA A 86 11.90 11.10 -11.62
CA ALA A 86 12.31 11.68 -12.90
C ALA A 86 12.80 10.56 -13.83
N PRO A 87 12.39 10.52 -15.11
CA PRO A 87 12.94 9.56 -16.06
C PRO A 87 14.44 9.84 -16.20
N GLY A 88 15.25 8.81 -15.91
CA GLY A 88 16.69 8.81 -16.13
C GLY A 88 17.06 8.63 -17.59
#